data_AF-A0A2W6ZFL0-F1
#
_entry.id   AF-A0A2W6ZFL0-F1
#
_cell.length_a   1.000
_cell.length_b   1.000
_cell.length_c   1.000
_cell.angle_alpha   90.00
_cell.angle_beta   90.00
_cell.angle_gamma   90.00
#
_symmetry.space_group_name_H-M   'P 1'
#
loop_
_entity.id
_entity.type
_entity.pdbx_description
1 polymer ?
#
loop_
_entity_poly.entity_id
_entity_poly.type
_entity_poly.pdbx_seq_one_letter_code
_entity_poly.pdbx_strand_id
1 'polypeptide(L)' 'MAARSDWIRGRTFSHEPRPVSEFPAEAPVRVRTFGERFQPLDFTARVIGASSETHLRIRTDDGLVFAVPAADCDLLEAD' A
#
# COMPACT_ATOMS: atom_id res chain seq x y z
N MET A 1 31.76 -1.73 -6.98
CA MET A 1 30.99 -2.63 -6.09
C MET A 1 31.11 -2.10 -4.66
N ALA A 2 30.07 -1.46 -4.15
CA ALA A 2 29.83 -1.20 -2.72
C ALA A 2 28.45 -0.54 -2.62
N ALA A 3 27.42 -1.37 -2.44
CA ALA A 3 26.07 -0.89 -2.15
C ALA A 3 26.11 -0.17 -0.79
N ARG A 4 25.85 1.14 -0.79
CA ARG A 4 25.66 1.88 0.45
C ARG A 4 24.23 1.63 0.92
N SER A 5 24.14 0.77 1.92
CA SER A 5 22.93 0.53 2.69
C SER A 5 22.68 1.75 3.58
N ASP A 6 22.07 2.80 3.02
CA ASP A 6 21.54 3.95 3.77
C ASP A 6 20.24 3.58 4.50
N TRP A 7 20.38 2.82 5.58
CA TRP A 7 19.28 2.46 6.49
C TRP A 7 19.17 3.55 7.57
N ILE A 8 18.36 4.56 7.32
CA ILE A 8 18.09 5.64 8.28
C ILE A 8 16.60 5.65 8.62
N ARG A 9 16.29 5.33 9.88
CA ARG A 9 15.12 5.69 10.71
C ARG A 9 13.80 5.97 9.96
N GLY A 10 12.84 5.06 10.13
CA GLY A 10 11.41 5.40 10.13
C GLY A 10 10.83 6.00 8.85
N ARG A 11 11.19 5.45 7.67
CA ARG A 11 10.60 5.84 6.39
C ARG A 11 9.52 4.84 6.00
N THR A 12 8.26 5.21 6.25
CA THR A 12 7.14 4.77 5.40
C THR A 12 7.54 5.00 3.94
N PHE A 13 7.30 4.01 3.07
CA PHE A 13 7.56 4.14 1.62
C PHE A 13 6.87 5.43 1.13
N SER A 14 7.59 6.25 0.36
CA SER A 14 7.18 7.55 -0.21
C SER A 14 6.02 8.26 0.51
N HIS A 15 6.37 9.18 1.42
CA HIS A 15 5.45 10.03 2.17
C HIS A 15 4.73 11.11 1.32
N GLU A 16 4.59 10.90 0.01
CA GLU A 16 3.74 11.76 -0.81
C GLU A 16 2.30 11.24 -0.63
N PRO A 17 1.42 12.00 0.04
CA PRO A 17 0.05 11.56 0.22
C PRO A 17 -0.60 11.39 -1.14
N ARG A 18 -0.98 10.15 -1.46
CA ARG A 18 -1.74 9.85 -2.67
C ARG A 18 -3.22 10.02 -2.41
N PRO A 19 -3.96 10.78 -3.23
CA PRO A 19 -5.39 10.87 -3.11
C PRO A 19 -6.04 9.53 -3.49
N VAL A 20 -7.00 9.09 -2.68
CA VAL A 20 -7.75 7.84 -2.92
C VAL A 20 -8.48 7.81 -4.27
N SER A 21 -8.71 8.97 -4.90
CA SER A 21 -9.30 9.10 -6.24
C SER A 21 -8.44 8.50 -7.35
N GLU A 22 -7.13 8.33 -7.12
CA GLU A 22 -6.26 7.63 -8.08
C GLU A 22 -6.50 6.12 -8.12
N PHE A 23 -7.29 5.57 -7.20
CA PHE A 23 -7.49 4.13 -7.04
C PHE A 23 -8.94 3.75 -7.35
N PRO A 24 -9.25 3.30 -8.58
CA PRO A 24 -10.60 2.89 -8.93
C PRO A 24 -11.05 1.67 -8.13
N ALA A 25 -12.36 1.53 -7.94
CA ALA A 25 -12.92 0.33 -7.32
C ALA A 25 -12.56 -0.92 -8.15
N GLU A 26 -12.30 -2.01 -7.44
CA GLU A 26 -11.80 -3.30 -7.94
C GLU A 26 -10.41 -3.29 -8.57
N ALA A 27 -9.73 -2.14 -8.62
CA ALA A 27 -8.38 -2.05 -9.15
C ALA A 27 -7.41 -2.93 -8.36
N PRO A 28 -6.56 -3.71 -9.04
CA PRO A 28 -5.51 -4.47 -8.38
C PRO A 28 -4.43 -3.50 -7.89
N VAL A 29 -4.02 -3.68 -6.63
CA VAL A 29 -2.98 -2.89 -5.99
C VAL A 29 -1.96 -3.80 -5.32
N ARG A 30 -0.71 -3.36 -5.30
CA ARG A 30 0.33 -3.89 -4.42
C ARG A 30 0.43 -3.00 -3.20
N VAL A 31 0.30 -3.59 -2.02
CA VAL A 31 0.40 -2.89 -0.74
C VAL A 31 1.76 -3.19 -0.13
N ARG A 32 2.50 -2.12 0.20
CA ARG A 32 3.81 -2.19 0.84
C ARG A 32 3.76 -1.39 2.14
N THR A 33 3.56 -2.08 3.26
CA THR A 33 3.39 -1.44 4.57
C THR A 33 4.36 -2.02 5.62
N PHE A 34 4.56 -1.29 6.72
CA PHE A 34 5.40 -1.71 7.83
C PHE A 34 4.55 -1.90 9.08
N GLY A 35 4.54 -3.10 9.64
CA GLY A 35 4.00 -3.30 10.98
C GLY A 35 5.04 -2.89 12.02
N GLU A 36 4.69 -2.11 13.04
CA GLU A 36 5.62 -1.78 14.15
C GLU A 36 6.17 -3.03 14.88
N ARG A 37 5.56 -4.21 14.69
CA ARG A 37 6.07 -5.51 15.18
C ARG A 37 6.45 -6.50 14.09
N PHE A 38 6.11 -6.24 12.83
CA PHE A 38 6.19 -7.23 11.76
C PHE A 38 6.93 -6.64 10.58
N GLN A 39 7.85 -7.45 10.05
CA GLN A 39 8.66 -7.19 8.88
C GLN A 39 7.83 -6.54 7.75
N PRO A 40 8.48 -5.80 6.82
CA PRO A 40 7.80 -5.24 5.66
C PRO A 40 6.83 -6.25 5.05
N LEU A 41 5.57 -5.85 4.99
CA LEU A 41 4.47 -6.61 4.41
C LEU A 41 4.28 -6.13 2.98
N ASP A 42 4.41 -7.07 2.05
CA ASP A 42 4.28 -6.85 0.62
C ASP A 42 3.30 -7.89 0.06
N PHE A 43 2.14 -7.44 -0.37
CA PHE A 43 1.08 -8.32 -0.85
C PHE A 43 0.16 -7.64 -1.86
N THR A 44 -0.58 -8.45 -2.62
CA THR A 44 -1.58 -7.99 -3.59
C THR A 44 -2.97 -7.93 -2.98
N ALA A 45 -3.75 -6.95 -3.39
CA ALA A 45 -5.14 -6.80 -3.00
C ALA A 45 -5.95 -6.08 -4.09
N ARG A 46 -7.27 -6.04 -3.92
CA ARG A 46 -8.16 -5.22 -4.74
C ARG A 46 -8.77 -4.10 -3.93
N VAL A 47 -8.87 -2.92 -4.53
CA VAL A 47 -9.51 -1.76 -3.90
C VAL A 47 -11.01 -2.00 -3.82
N ILE A 48 -11.60 -1.89 -2.64
CA ILE A 48 -13.06 -1.92 -2.45
C ILE A 48 -13.62 -0.50 -2.56
N GLY A 49 -12.86 0.48 -2.06
CA GLY A 49 -13.20 1.89 -2.11
C GLY A 49 -12.43 2.69 -1.07
N ALA A 50 -12.77 3.97 -0.90
CA ALA A 50 -12.17 4.82 0.11
C ALA A 50 -12.69 4.49 1.53
N SER A 51 -11.79 4.39 2.50
CA SER A 51 -12.13 4.39 3.93
C SER A 51 -12.12 5.81 4.51
N SER A 52 -11.24 6.67 4.01
CA SER A 52 -11.11 8.09 4.33
C SER A 52 -10.42 8.79 3.15
N GLU A 53 -10.14 10.10 3.27
CA GLU A 53 -9.44 10.86 2.21
C GLU A 53 -8.02 10.35 1.91
N THR A 54 -7.39 9.65 2.87
CA THR A 54 -6.01 9.15 2.76
C THR A 54 -5.89 7.63 2.89
N HIS A 55 -6.99 6.92 3.17
CA HIS A 55 -6.98 5.47 3.37
C HIS A 55 -7.93 4.75 2.42
N LEU A 56 -7.47 3.65 1.86
CA LEU A 56 -8.25 2.73 1.03
C LEU A 56 -8.72 1.55 1.87
N ARG A 57 -9.94 1.09 1.61
CA ARG A 57 -10.36 -0.28 1.93
C ARG A 57 -9.91 -1.19 0.82
N ILE A 58 -9.16 -2.21 1.18
CA ILE A 58 -8.69 -3.24 0.26
C ILE A 58 -9.20 -4.62 0.68
N ARG A 59 -9.38 -5.51 -0.30
CA ARG A 59 -9.67 -6.94 -0.11
C ARG A 59 -8.48 -7.74 -0.60
N THR A 60 -7.87 -8.52 0.27
CA THR A 60 -6.79 -9.47 -0.08
C THR A 60 -7.36 -10.71 -0.77
N ASP A 61 -6.49 -11.50 -1.40
CA ASP A 61 -6.88 -12.70 -2.16
C ASP A 61 -7.52 -13.80 -1.28
N ASP A 62 -7.20 -13.84 0.01
CA ASP A 62 -7.82 -14.71 1.02
C ASP A 62 -9.14 -14.15 1.58
N GLY A 63 -9.61 -13.01 1.07
CA GLY A 63 -10.91 -12.42 1.39
C GLY A 63 -10.93 -11.53 2.63
N LEU A 64 -9.78 -11.28 3.27
CA LEU A 64 -9.68 -10.34 4.38
C LEU A 64 -9.79 -8.89 3.89
N VAL A 65 -10.31 -8.01 4.75
CA VAL A 65 -10.51 -6.60 4.44
C VAL A 65 -9.72 -5.74 5.41
N PHE A 66 -8.89 -4.85 4.86
CA PHE A 66 -8.04 -3.94 5.62
C PHE A 66 -8.24 -2.49 5.19
N ALA A 67 -8.02 -1.56 6.11
CA ALA A 67 -7.85 -0.14 5.79
C ALA A 67 -6.35 0.17 5.77
N VAL A 68 -5.83 0.62 4.63
CA VAL A 68 -4.41 0.91 4.43
C VAL A 68 -4.21 2.32 3.88
N PRO A 69 -3.09 3.00 4.19
CA PRO A 69 -2.79 4.28 3.57
C PRO A 69 -2.70 4.14 2.05
N ALA A 70 -3.29 5.09 1.32
CA ALA A 70 -3.18 5.14 -0.14
C ALA A 70 -1.71 5.32 -0.60
N ALA A 71 -0.88 5.97 0.23
CA ALA A 71 0.55 6.12 0.00
C ALA A 71 1.33 4.79 0.02
N ASP A 72 0.82 3.78 0.73
CA ASP A 72 1.42 2.44 0.80
C ASP A 72 0.98 1.55 -0.39
N CYS A 73 0.16 2.09 -1.30
CA CYS A 73 -0.44 1.35 -2.42
C CYS A 73 0.13 1.78 -3.78
N ASP A 74 0.48 0.79 -4.59
CA ASP A 74 0.82 0.96 -6.00
C ASP A 74 -0.26 0.29 -6.86
N LEU A 75 -0.77 0.99 -7.87
CA LEU A 75 -1.65 0.37 -8.87
C LEU A 75 -0.86 -0.64 -9.69
N LEU A 76 -1.44 -1.81 -9.87
CA LEU A 76 -0.96 -2.78 -10.85
C LEU A 76 -1.72 -2.54 -12.15
N GLU A 77 -1.02 -2.48 -13.28
CA GLU A 77 -1.68 -2.50 -14.57
C GLU A 77 -2.50 -3.79 -14.68
N ALA A 78 -3.79 -3.65 -14.98
CA ALA A 78 -4.58 -4.78 -15.42
C ALA A 78 -4.15 -5.06 -16.87
N ASP A 79 -3.49 -6.20 -17.07
CA ASP A 79 -3.17 -6.73 -18.41
C ASP A 79 -4.43 -6.84 -19.28
#